data_AF-A0A2V8CKQ4-F1
#
_entry.id   AF-A0A2V8CKQ4-F1
#
_cell.length_a   1.000
_cell.length_b   1.000
_cell.length_c   1.000
_cell.angle_alpha   90.00
_cell.angle_beta   90.00
_cell.angle_gamma   90.00
#
_symmetry.space_group_name_H-M   'P 1'
#
loop_
_entity.id
_entity.type
_entity.pdbx_description
1 polymer ?
#
loop_
_entity_poly.entity_id
_entity_poly.type
_entity_poly.pdbx_seq_one_letter_code
_entity_poly.pdbx_strand_id
1 'polypeptide(L)'
;MGIAALDARPIILSLQVAYARKLIFLAAAYFAAAKLALLVAIPPGYATAVWPLSGIALAAVLLLGNRMWPAIWLGATLVNVTVKSSLLAAVLIGTSFTLEALAGAALVRTFLGVHRSFQRGEDVVKFAAIAALSAAIAATVAVVPLMFVDALSSPDLLWNWWTWWQGNATGIIIVAPLVLSWSARDKETWPPPRILEAASLALALLVCSHAIFSGGFLPAYPYSLLPFIIWAAFRFRQREVVTLNAAVCAMAVWFTIEGRGPFAGTTLNASLLELLVFLSIVVTTGLMINAVVGERKQALEALGRALGDLREQAIRDPLTSLYNRRFLGDYLPRELIRAKREGTRLAAIMIDVDRFKQINDTAGHSAGDLVLMEIATVLTRHIRGSDIACRYGGEEFALILPNATPDSARRRSEEICSAIRQGNDILHGVTASIGVARFPDHAKDADSLLHAADHALYDAKRGGRDQVRVFPGGAQLSSN
;
A
#
# COMPACT_ATOMS: atom_id res chain seq x y z
N MET A 1 -26.90 37.90 24.13
CA MET A 1 -26.01 36.96 23.39
C MET A 1 -24.72 37.70 23.06
N GLY A 2 -23.72 37.63 23.93
CA GLY A 2 -22.37 38.15 23.68
C GLY A 2 -21.40 36.98 23.78
N ILE A 3 -21.01 36.41 22.64
CA ILE A 3 -20.01 35.36 22.60
C ILE A 3 -18.67 36.01 22.89
N ALA A 4 -18.07 35.63 24.01
CA ALA A 4 -16.74 36.05 24.41
C ALA A 4 -15.73 35.78 23.29
N ALA A 5 -15.11 36.84 22.78
CA ALA A 5 -13.89 36.76 21.99
C ALA A 5 -12.80 36.21 22.92
N LEU A 6 -12.64 34.88 22.95
CA LEU A 6 -11.49 34.23 23.57
C LEU A 6 -10.23 34.86 22.98
N ASP A 7 -9.38 35.40 23.84
CA ASP A 7 -8.16 36.13 23.48
C ASP A 7 -7.23 35.22 22.66
N ALA A 8 -7.26 35.38 21.33
CA ALA A 8 -6.53 34.53 20.38
C ALA A 8 -5.02 34.85 20.33
N ARG A 9 -4.59 35.93 21.01
CA ARG A 9 -3.19 36.39 21.07
C ARG A 9 -2.18 35.31 21.51
N PRO A 10 -2.37 34.55 22.61
CA PRO A 10 -1.44 33.51 23.03
C PRO A 10 -1.32 32.37 21.99
N ILE A 11 -2.41 32.00 21.31
CA ILE A 11 -2.40 30.96 20.27
C ILE A 11 -1.60 31.45 19.06
N ILE A 12 -1.86 32.68 18.59
CA ILE A 12 -1.15 33.30 17.46
C ILE A 12 0.35 33.42 17.76
N LEU A 13 0.72 33.87 18.96
CA LEU A 13 2.11 33.99 19.38
C LEU A 13 2.81 32.62 19.39
N SER A 14 2.16 31.58 19.90
CA SER A 14 2.71 30.22 19.91
C SER A 14 2.97 29.66 18.51
N LEU A 15 2.05 29.95 17.56
CA LEU A 15 2.19 29.55 16.15
C LEU A 15 3.31 30.32 15.46
N GLN A 16 3.45 31.62 15.74
CA GLN A 16 4.54 32.46 15.21
C GLN A 16 5.91 32.01 15.73
N VAL A 17 6.03 31.71 17.03
CA VAL A 17 7.25 31.18 17.64
C VAL A 17 7.61 29.81 17.05
N ALA A 18 6.63 28.91 16.90
CA ALA A 18 6.86 27.61 16.28
C ALA A 18 7.31 27.73 14.82
N TYR A 19 6.73 28.68 14.06
CA TYR A 19 7.14 28.96 12.69
C TYR A 19 8.55 29.56 12.61
N ALA A 20 8.87 30.56 13.45
CA ALA A 20 10.21 31.16 13.52
C ALA A 20 11.28 30.11 13.86
N ARG A 21 11.00 29.20 14.81
CA ARG A 21 11.89 28.07 15.14
C ARG A 21 12.14 27.17 13.94
N LYS A 22 11.10 26.83 13.17
CA LYS A 22 11.25 26.04 11.94
C LYS A 22 12.09 26.75 10.89
N LEU A 23 11.89 28.06 10.70
CA LEU A 23 12.68 28.87 9.77
C LEU A 23 14.15 28.89 10.15
N ILE A 24 14.47 29.19 11.41
CA ILE A 24 15.85 29.25 11.90
C ILE A 24 16.52 27.89 11.75
N PHE A 25 15.84 26.82 12.16
CA PHE A 25 16.36 25.46 12.03
C PHE A 25 16.64 25.09 10.57
N LEU A 26 15.69 25.34 9.66
CA LEU A 26 15.87 25.04 8.24
C LEU A 26 17.00 25.86 7.62
N ALA A 27 17.08 27.17 7.92
CA ALA A 27 18.14 28.04 7.40
C ALA A 27 19.53 27.60 7.88
N ALA A 28 19.66 27.25 9.17
CA ALA A 28 20.91 26.75 9.74
C ALA A 28 21.30 25.38 9.16
N ALA A 29 20.34 24.45 9.06
CA ALA A 29 20.58 23.14 8.46
C ALA A 29 20.97 23.25 6.98
N TYR A 30 20.30 24.13 6.23
CA TYR A 30 20.61 24.41 4.83
C TYR A 30 22.03 24.99 4.69
N PHE A 31 22.38 25.99 5.49
CA PHE A 31 23.71 26.60 5.51
C PHE A 31 24.81 25.58 5.83
N ALA A 32 24.62 24.77 6.86
CA ALA A 32 25.58 23.75 7.27
C ALA A 32 25.77 22.68 6.17
N ALA A 33 24.68 22.18 5.59
CA ALA A 33 24.73 21.22 4.51
C ALA A 33 25.43 21.79 3.26
N ALA A 34 25.20 23.07 2.95
CA ALA A 34 25.84 23.73 1.82
C ALA A 34 27.35 23.91 2.04
N LYS A 35 27.77 24.26 3.25
CA LYS A 35 29.19 24.32 3.62
C LYS A 35 29.89 22.98 3.46
N LEU A 36 29.23 21.89 3.87
CA LEU A 36 29.75 20.53 3.67
C LEU A 36 29.86 20.19 2.18
N ALA A 37 28.83 20.51 1.38
CA ALA A 37 28.86 20.28 -0.07
C ALA A 37 30.02 21.03 -0.75
N LEU A 38 30.32 22.25 -0.31
CA LEU A 38 31.42 23.06 -0.84
C LEU A 38 32.82 22.53 -0.48
N LEU A 39 32.99 21.77 0.61
CA LEU A 39 34.26 21.09 0.91
C LEU A 39 34.62 20.02 -0.13
N VAL A 40 33.62 19.59 -0.89
CA VAL A 40 33.65 18.49 -1.86
C VAL A 40 33.43 19.05 -3.29
N ALA A 41 33.58 20.37 -3.48
CA ALA A 41 33.50 21.01 -4.80
C ALA A 41 34.79 20.76 -5.61
N ILE A 42 34.67 20.64 -6.93
CA ILE A 42 35.83 20.32 -7.78
C ILE A 42 36.47 21.62 -8.33
N PRO A 43 37.75 21.90 -8.03
CA PRO A 43 38.46 23.08 -8.56
C PRO A 43 38.65 23.06 -10.09
N PRO A 44 38.75 24.20 -10.81
CA PRO A 44 38.76 25.59 -10.33
C PRO A 44 37.36 26.21 -10.47
N GLY A 45 36.43 25.83 -9.60
CA GLY A 45 35.11 26.44 -9.52
C GLY A 45 34.38 25.93 -8.30
N TYR A 46 33.52 26.74 -7.69
CA TYR A 46 32.64 26.28 -6.61
C TYR A 46 31.48 25.40 -7.12
N ALA A 47 31.61 24.87 -8.34
CA ALA A 47 30.66 23.97 -8.97
C ALA A 47 30.85 22.55 -8.39
N THR A 48 29.86 22.10 -7.63
CA THR A 48 29.79 20.73 -7.16
C THR A 48 29.16 19.84 -8.23
N ALA A 49 29.68 18.62 -8.42
CA ALA A 49 29.06 17.63 -9.31
C ALA A 49 27.59 17.36 -8.95
N VAL A 50 27.23 17.44 -7.66
CA VAL A 50 25.84 17.33 -7.18
C VAL A 50 25.61 18.45 -6.18
N TRP A 51 24.54 19.24 -6.35
CA TRP A 51 24.14 20.25 -5.37
C TRP A 51 22.98 19.72 -4.51
N PRO A 52 23.26 19.05 -3.38
CA PRO A 52 22.22 18.38 -2.58
C PRO A 52 21.17 19.35 -2.02
N LEU A 53 21.52 20.64 -1.94
CA LEU A 53 20.69 21.66 -1.34
C LEU A 53 19.45 21.99 -2.18
N SER A 54 19.52 21.82 -3.49
CA SER A 54 18.34 21.90 -4.37
C SER A 54 17.28 20.88 -3.98
N GLY A 55 17.69 19.63 -3.71
CA GLY A 55 16.78 18.59 -3.25
C GLY A 55 16.25 18.82 -1.83
N ILE A 56 17.09 19.33 -0.91
CA ILE A 56 16.65 19.71 0.45
C ILE A 56 15.63 20.85 0.39
N ALA A 57 15.88 21.88 -0.42
CA ALA A 57 14.97 23.01 -0.59
C ALA A 57 13.60 22.55 -1.12
N LEU A 58 13.60 21.76 -2.20
CA LEU A 58 12.37 21.22 -2.77
C LEU A 58 11.60 20.37 -1.75
N ALA A 59 12.28 19.44 -1.08
CA ALA A 59 11.64 18.60 -0.07
C ALA A 59 11.10 19.41 1.12
N ALA A 60 11.82 20.45 1.57
CA ALA A 60 11.36 21.33 2.63
C ALA A 60 10.08 22.09 2.22
N VAL A 61 10.01 22.62 1.00
CA VAL A 61 8.80 23.30 0.50
C VAL A 61 7.63 22.32 0.35
N LEU A 62 7.88 21.09 -0.12
CA LEU A 62 6.86 20.06 -0.24
C LEU A 62 6.31 19.59 1.12
N LEU A 63 7.17 19.43 2.12
CA LEU A 63 6.80 18.91 3.45
C LEU A 63 6.27 19.97 4.40
N LEU A 64 6.83 21.18 4.37
CA LEU A 64 6.56 22.25 5.34
C LEU A 64 5.78 23.43 4.73
N GLY A 65 5.61 23.45 3.40
CA GLY A 65 4.83 24.45 2.67
C GLY A 65 5.66 25.63 2.15
N ASN A 66 5.04 26.43 1.27
CA ASN A 66 5.70 27.57 0.58
C ASN A 66 6.19 28.66 1.53
N ARG A 67 5.63 28.72 2.76
CA ARG A 67 6.06 29.69 3.77
C ARG A 67 7.50 29.48 4.24
N MET A 68 8.16 28.38 3.88
CA MET A 68 9.56 28.13 4.24
C MET A 68 10.58 28.84 3.34
N TRP A 69 10.14 29.51 2.26
CA TRP A 69 11.02 30.20 1.33
C TRP A 69 12.05 31.15 1.99
N PRO A 70 11.75 31.92 3.07
CA PRO A 70 12.73 32.84 3.64
C PRO A 70 13.94 32.11 4.24
N ALA A 71 13.74 30.90 4.76
CA ALA A 71 14.82 30.10 5.32
C ALA A 71 15.76 29.55 4.23
N ILE A 72 15.19 29.14 3.09
CA ILE A 72 15.96 28.68 1.92
C ILE A 72 16.78 29.85 1.37
N TRP A 73 16.13 31.00 1.15
CA TRP A 73 16.77 32.22 0.65
C TRP A 73 17.90 32.67 1.57
N LEU A 74 17.63 32.79 2.87
CA LEU A 74 18.64 33.20 3.86
C LEU A 74 19.82 32.24 3.91
N GLY A 75 19.55 30.92 3.97
CA GLY A 75 20.59 29.90 3.98
C GLY A 75 21.46 29.96 2.73
N ALA A 76 20.84 30.04 1.55
CA ALA A 76 21.55 30.10 0.28
C ALA A 76 22.37 31.39 0.11
N THR A 77 21.81 32.54 0.46
CA THR A 77 22.53 33.83 0.39
C THR A 77 23.72 33.85 1.35
N LEU A 78 23.54 33.42 2.61
CA LEU A 78 24.62 33.40 3.59
C LEU A 78 25.79 32.50 3.15
N VAL A 79 25.50 31.34 2.56
CA VAL A 79 26.55 30.47 2.01
C VAL A 79 27.34 31.20 0.92
N ASN A 80 26.66 31.85 -0.02
CA ASN A 80 27.35 32.51 -1.13
C ASN A 80 28.15 33.76 -0.70
N VAL A 81 27.70 34.49 0.33
CA VAL A 81 28.49 35.56 0.95
C VAL A 81 29.85 35.03 1.44
N THR A 82 29.87 33.84 2.04
CA THR A 82 31.11 33.26 2.58
C THR A 82 32.07 32.69 1.53
N VAL A 83 31.63 32.55 0.27
CA VAL A 83 32.40 32.01 -0.86
C VAL A 83 33.12 33.13 -1.63
N LYS A 84 33.16 34.35 -1.08
CA LYS A 84 33.69 35.59 -1.70
C LYS A 84 32.98 36.00 -2.99
N SER A 85 31.68 35.71 -3.10
CA SER A 85 30.82 36.35 -4.11
C SER A 85 30.49 37.78 -3.68
N SER A 86 30.29 38.71 -4.62
CA SER A 86 29.76 40.04 -4.29
C SER A 86 28.42 39.92 -3.58
N LEU A 87 28.06 40.87 -2.70
CA LEU A 87 26.77 40.82 -1.99
C LEU A 87 25.59 40.71 -2.97
N LEU A 88 25.68 41.42 -4.10
CA LEU A 88 24.70 41.35 -5.19
C LEU A 88 24.61 39.93 -5.79
N ALA A 89 25.75 39.31 -6.08
CA ALA A 89 25.79 37.93 -6.58
C ALA A 89 25.19 36.95 -5.57
N ALA A 90 25.53 37.06 -4.27
CA ALA A 90 24.99 36.18 -3.24
C ALA A 90 23.46 36.28 -3.08
N VAL A 91 22.91 37.50 -3.19
CA VAL A 91 21.46 37.73 -3.14
C VAL A 91 20.77 37.16 -4.37
N LEU A 92 21.33 37.36 -5.57
CA LEU A 92 20.76 36.82 -6.80
C LEU A 92 20.80 35.29 -6.83
N ILE A 93 21.91 34.68 -6.39
CA ILE A 93 22.04 33.23 -6.27
C ILE A 93 21.08 32.68 -5.20
N GLY A 94 20.93 33.34 -4.05
CA GLY A 94 19.94 32.90 -3.06
C GLY A 94 18.50 32.97 -3.59
N THR A 95 18.21 33.98 -4.40
CA THR A 95 16.92 34.13 -5.10
C THR A 95 16.71 33.01 -6.12
N SER A 96 17.74 32.64 -6.88
CA SER A 96 17.66 31.58 -7.89
C SER A 96 17.25 30.22 -7.29
N PHE A 97 17.92 29.79 -6.21
CA PHE A 97 17.62 28.54 -5.51
C PHE A 97 16.22 28.54 -4.87
N THR A 98 15.78 29.71 -4.40
CA THR A 98 14.44 29.86 -3.81
C THR A 98 13.36 29.72 -4.89
N LEU A 99 13.55 30.35 -6.05
CA LEU A 99 12.64 30.25 -7.18
C LEU A 99 12.57 28.82 -7.74
N GLU A 100 13.72 28.15 -7.88
CA GLU A 100 13.78 26.73 -8.26
C GLU A 100 12.94 25.86 -7.33
N ALA A 101 13.13 25.99 -6.01
CA ALA A 101 12.41 25.17 -5.04
C ALA A 101 10.89 25.43 -5.05
N LEU A 102 10.48 26.70 -5.18
CA LEU A 102 9.06 27.08 -5.24
C LEU A 102 8.40 26.63 -6.54
N ALA A 103 9.05 26.84 -7.68
CA ALA A 103 8.55 26.42 -8.99
C ALA A 103 8.51 24.89 -9.09
N GLY A 104 9.57 24.20 -8.68
CA GLY A 104 9.60 22.74 -8.61
C GLY A 104 8.50 22.20 -7.71
N ALA A 105 8.27 22.78 -6.53
CA ALA A 105 7.19 22.34 -5.64
C ALA A 105 5.80 22.61 -6.22
N ALA A 106 5.61 23.73 -6.93
CA ALA A 106 4.36 24.02 -7.62
C ALA A 106 4.09 22.98 -8.72
N LEU A 107 5.08 22.67 -9.55
CA LEU A 107 4.97 21.66 -10.61
C LEU A 107 4.71 20.27 -10.04
N VAL A 108 5.42 19.85 -8.97
CA VAL A 108 5.18 18.55 -8.31
C VAL A 108 3.75 18.47 -7.78
N ARG A 109 3.27 19.52 -7.11
CA ARG A 109 1.88 19.57 -6.59
C ARG A 109 0.84 19.46 -7.70
N THR A 110 1.08 20.11 -8.84
CA THR A 110 0.14 20.12 -9.97
C THR A 110 0.11 18.79 -10.73
N PHE A 111 1.27 18.18 -10.99
CA PHE A 111 1.36 17.04 -11.91
C PHE A 111 1.50 15.67 -11.23
N LEU A 112 2.01 15.61 -10.00
CA LEU A 112 2.24 14.36 -9.27
C LEU A 112 1.43 14.27 -7.98
N GLY A 113 1.00 15.41 -7.41
CA GLY A 113 0.54 15.46 -6.03
C GLY A 113 1.70 15.34 -5.03
N VAL A 114 1.43 15.63 -3.75
CA VAL A 114 2.45 15.56 -2.70
C VAL A 114 2.45 14.18 -2.06
N HIS A 115 3.25 13.28 -2.61
CA HIS A 115 3.47 11.94 -2.05
C HIS A 115 4.88 11.82 -1.45
N ARG A 116 5.00 11.04 -0.38
CA ARG A 116 6.30 10.75 0.27
C ARG A 116 7.08 9.62 -0.40
N SER A 117 6.40 8.86 -1.25
CA SER A 117 6.94 7.80 -2.11
C SER A 117 6.20 7.83 -3.45
N PHE A 118 6.87 7.47 -4.54
CA PHE A 118 6.29 7.32 -5.86
C PHE A 118 5.42 6.06 -5.89
N GLN A 119 4.23 6.18 -6.47
CA GLN A 119 3.28 5.08 -6.56
C GLN A 119 3.25 4.46 -7.96
N ARG A 120 3.64 5.22 -8.98
CA ARG A 120 3.67 4.78 -10.38
C ARG A 120 5.02 5.04 -11.00
N GLY A 121 5.42 4.21 -11.96
CA GLY A 121 6.66 4.42 -12.73
C GLY A 121 6.66 5.75 -13.48
N GLU A 122 5.50 6.17 -14.00
CA GLU A 122 5.33 7.44 -14.71
C GLU A 122 5.65 8.66 -13.83
N ASP A 123 5.35 8.58 -12.52
CA ASP A 123 5.61 9.66 -11.58
C ASP A 123 7.11 9.93 -11.43
N VAL A 124 7.95 8.89 -11.53
CA VAL A 124 9.41 9.03 -11.47
C VAL A 124 9.94 9.80 -12.68
N VAL A 125 9.41 9.52 -13.87
CA VAL A 125 9.78 10.22 -15.10
C VAL A 125 9.33 11.69 -15.07
N LYS A 126 8.08 11.94 -14.65
CA LYS A 126 7.56 13.30 -14.45
C LYS A 126 8.38 14.07 -13.41
N PHE A 127 8.76 13.42 -12.32
CA PHE A 127 9.59 14.03 -11.28
C PHE A 127 10.97 14.42 -11.82
N ALA A 128 11.62 13.54 -12.58
CA ALA A 128 12.90 13.84 -13.23
C ALA A 128 12.78 15.02 -14.22
N ALA A 129 11.70 15.07 -15.00
CA ALA A 129 11.43 16.20 -15.90
C ALA A 129 11.22 17.52 -15.14
N ILE A 130 10.48 17.49 -14.02
CA ILE A 130 10.28 18.67 -13.16
C ILE A 130 11.58 19.10 -12.50
N ALA A 131 12.42 18.16 -12.05
CA ALA A 131 13.75 18.45 -11.51
C ALA A 131 14.62 19.18 -12.55
N ALA A 132 14.65 18.68 -13.79
CA ALA A 132 15.33 19.32 -14.90
C ALA A 132 14.79 20.73 -15.22
N LEU A 133 13.46 20.89 -15.30
CA LEU A 133 12.83 22.18 -15.60
C LEU A 133 13.05 23.22 -14.49
N SER A 134 12.90 22.81 -13.23
CA SER A 134 13.13 23.71 -12.09
C SER A 134 14.60 24.09 -11.96
N ALA A 135 15.53 23.16 -12.18
CA ALA A 135 16.96 23.44 -12.18
C ALA A 135 17.37 24.48 -13.24
N ALA A 136 16.66 24.53 -14.39
CA ALA A 136 16.91 25.53 -15.43
C ALA A 136 16.63 26.94 -14.94
N ILE A 137 15.67 27.12 -14.02
CA ILE A 137 15.36 28.42 -13.41
C ILE A 137 16.56 28.88 -12.58
N ALA A 138 17.09 28.02 -11.70
CA ALA A 138 18.23 28.41 -10.88
C ALA A 138 19.48 28.70 -11.73
N ALA A 139 19.82 27.82 -12.68
CA ALA A 139 20.97 27.99 -13.55
C ALA A 139 20.89 29.31 -14.35
N THR A 140 19.71 29.63 -14.89
CA THR A 140 19.52 30.87 -15.67
C THR A 140 19.67 32.12 -14.80
N VAL A 141 19.07 32.14 -13.62
CA VAL A 141 19.15 33.30 -12.72
C VAL A 141 20.55 33.43 -12.10
N ALA A 142 21.22 32.32 -11.79
CA ALA A 142 22.54 32.31 -11.17
C ALA A 142 23.66 32.78 -12.12
N VAL A 143 23.48 32.66 -13.44
CA VAL A 143 24.48 33.09 -14.45
C VAL A 143 24.47 34.61 -14.65
N VAL A 144 23.36 35.30 -14.30
CA VAL A 144 23.25 36.75 -14.42
C VAL A 144 24.39 37.50 -13.70
N PRO A 145 24.72 37.20 -12.42
CA PRO A 145 25.91 37.75 -11.76
C PRO A 145 27.21 37.57 -12.56
N LEU A 146 27.43 36.41 -13.18
CA LEU A 146 28.65 36.14 -13.95
C LEU A 146 28.78 37.01 -15.21
N MET A 147 27.64 37.42 -15.79
CA MET A 147 27.62 38.30 -16.96
C MET A 147 28.04 39.73 -16.62
N PHE A 148 27.63 40.23 -15.46
CA PHE A 148 27.76 41.65 -15.11
C PHE A 148 28.86 41.94 -14.07
N VAL A 149 29.18 40.97 -13.22
CA VAL A 149 30.19 41.12 -12.15
C VAL A 149 31.53 40.57 -12.60
N ASP A 150 31.56 39.35 -13.13
CA ASP A 150 32.79 38.65 -13.52
C ASP A 150 33.12 38.77 -15.02
N ALA A 151 32.19 39.32 -15.82
CA ALA A 151 32.31 39.61 -17.25
C ALA A 151 32.85 38.43 -18.08
N LEU A 152 32.37 37.21 -17.82
CA LEU A 152 32.79 36.00 -18.53
C LEU A 152 32.36 36.01 -20.01
N SER A 153 33.10 35.26 -20.84
CA SER A 153 32.78 35.08 -22.26
C SER A 153 31.51 34.23 -22.48
N SER A 154 30.82 34.40 -23.62
CA SER A 154 29.58 33.65 -23.92
C SER A 154 29.74 32.11 -23.85
N PRO A 155 30.85 31.50 -24.32
CA PRO A 155 31.10 30.07 -24.15
C PRO A 155 31.23 29.64 -22.67
N ASP A 156 31.91 30.44 -21.86
CA ASP A 156 32.09 30.14 -20.43
C ASP A 156 30.78 30.24 -19.66
N LEU A 157 29.91 31.20 -20.03
CA LEU A 157 28.58 31.35 -19.45
C LEU A 157 27.69 30.12 -19.74
N LEU A 158 27.71 29.61 -20.98
CA LEU A 158 26.99 28.39 -21.35
C LEU A 158 27.51 27.17 -20.58
N TRP A 159 28.82 27.09 -20.38
CA TRP A 159 29.43 26.00 -19.63
C TRP A 159 29.03 26.03 -18.15
N ASN A 160 29.12 27.19 -17.50
CA ASN A 160 28.66 27.36 -16.12
C ASN A 160 27.17 27.04 -15.97
N TRP A 161 26.34 27.52 -16.91
CA TRP A 161 24.91 27.19 -16.94
C TRP A 161 24.68 25.68 -16.99
N TRP A 162 25.38 24.97 -17.88
CA TRP A 162 25.27 23.52 -18.06
C TRP A 162 25.67 22.73 -16.81
N THR A 163 26.79 23.09 -16.17
CA THR A 163 27.25 22.44 -14.94
C THR A 163 26.28 22.67 -13.78
N TRP A 164 25.79 23.90 -13.60
CA TRP A 164 24.85 24.22 -12.53
C TRP A 164 23.47 23.60 -12.73
N TRP A 165 22.98 23.61 -13.97
CA TRP A 165 21.71 22.96 -14.32
C TRP A 165 21.74 21.47 -13.95
N GLN A 166 22.80 20.75 -14.35
CA GLN A 166 22.93 19.32 -14.02
C GLN A 166 23.10 19.09 -12.52
N GLY A 167 23.99 19.84 -11.86
CA GLY A 167 24.24 19.68 -10.43
C GLY A 167 22.98 19.85 -9.59
N ASN A 168 22.13 20.83 -9.93
CA ASN A 168 20.85 21.07 -9.27
C ASN A 168 19.84 19.98 -9.59
N ALA A 169 19.68 19.60 -10.87
CA ALA A 169 18.73 18.56 -11.29
C ALA A 169 19.04 17.22 -10.62
N THR A 170 20.30 16.79 -10.63
CA THR A 170 20.75 15.56 -9.98
C THR A 170 20.63 15.66 -8.45
N GLY A 171 20.92 16.83 -7.88
CA GLY A 171 20.68 17.11 -6.45
C GLY A 171 19.22 16.92 -6.05
N ILE A 172 18.28 17.39 -6.88
CA ILE A 172 16.84 17.17 -6.69
C ILE A 172 16.50 15.69 -6.79
N ILE A 173 16.92 15.01 -7.87
CA ILE A 173 16.58 13.61 -8.15
C ILE A 173 17.10 12.66 -7.06
N ILE A 174 18.27 12.94 -6.48
CA ILE A 174 18.85 12.12 -5.40
C ILE A 174 18.24 12.48 -4.05
N VAL A 175 18.28 13.76 -3.68
CA VAL A 175 18.11 14.17 -2.28
C VAL A 175 16.64 14.42 -1.94
N ALA A 176 15.83 14.93 -2.87
CA ALA A 176 14.42 15.17 -2.55
C ALA A 176 13.67 13.85 -2.26
N PRO A 177 13.76 12.78 -3.07
CA PRO A 177 13.14 11.49 -2.73
C PRO A 177 13.67 10.89 -1.43
N LEU A 178 14.97 11.06 -1.13
CA LEU A 178 15.58 10.60 0.12
C LEU A 178 14.91 11.27 1.34
N VAL A 179 14.83 12.61 1.35
CA VAL A 179 14.21 13.38 2.44
C VAL A 179 12.71 13.06 2.54
N LEU A 180 12.00 12.99 1.42
CA LEU A 180 10.57 12.67 1.37
C LEU A 180 10.29 11.28 1.94
N SER A 181 11.05 10.25 1.53
CA SER A 181 10.85 8.87 1.96
C SER A 181 11.15 8.68 3.45
N TRP A 182 12.18 9.34 3.99
CA TRP A 182 12.50 9.28 5.43
C TRP A 182 11.55 10.10 6.31
N SER A 183 10.82 11.06 5.73
CA SER A 183 9.75 11.77 6.43
C SER A 183 8.49 10.93 6.64
N ALA A 184 8.31 9.83 5.90
CA ALA A 184 7.19 8.90 6.05
C ALA A 184 7.19 8.27 7.45
N ARG A 185 6.01 8.17 8.08
CA ARG A 185 5.87 7.63 9.44
C ARG A 185 5.71 6.10 9.46
N ASP A 186 5.92 5.45 8.33
CA ASP A 186 5.72 4.03 8.19
C ASP A 186 6.76 3.25 9.00
N LYS A 187 6.30 2.62 10.07
CA LYS A 187 7.11 1.68 10.86
C LYS A 187 6.77 0.26 10.43
N GLU A 188 7.48 -0.26 9.45
CA GLU A 188 7.47 -1.70 9.17
C GLU A 188 8.47 -2.37 10.11
N THR A 189 8.00 -3.33 10.91
CA THR A 189 8.88 -4.19 11.71
C THR A 189 9.37 -5.34 10.84
N TRP A 190 10.67 -5.51 10.71
CA TRP A 190 11.24 -6.57 9.89
C TRP A 190 11.57 -7.83 10.70
N PRO A 191 11.29 -9.03 10.17
CA PRO A 191 11.77 -10.26 10.78
C PRO A 191 13.30 -10.38 10.63
N PRO A 192 14.01 -11.09 11.53
CA PRO A 192 15.48 -11.18 11.51
C PRO A 192 16.10 -11.61 10.16
N PRO A 193 15.53 -12.58 9.41
CA PRO A 193 16.07 -12.94 8.09
C PRO A 193 16.05 -11.78 7.09
N ARG A 194 15.05 -10.89 7.16
CA ARG A 194 14.93 -9.74 6.27
C ARG A 194 15.94 -8.64 6.62
N ILE A 195 16.25 -8.48 7.91
CA ILE A 195 17.32 -7.59 8.37
C ILE A 195 18.67 -8.09 7.86
N LEU A 196 18.93 -9.40 7.99
CA LEU A 196 20.16 -10.01 7.47
C LEU A 196 20.26 -9.87 5.95
N GLU A 197 19.17 -10.10 5.21
CA GLU A 197 19.11 -9.91 3.76
C GLU A 197 19.48 -8.46 3.39
N ALA A 198 18.85 -7.47 4.03
CA ALA A 198 19.14 -6.05 3.78
C ALA A 198 20.59 -5.67 4.12
N ALA A 199 21.10 -6.15 5.26
CA ALA A 199 22.47 -5.89 5.69
C ALA A 199 23.48 -6.51 4.72
N SER A 200 23.23 -7.74 4.26
CA SER A 200 24.09 -8.44 3.30
C SER A 200 24.09 -7.76 1.94
N LEU A 201 22.93 -7.32 1.44
CA LEU A 201 22.81 -6.56 0.20
C LEU A 201 23.52 -5.22 0.30
N ALA A 202 23.31 -4.48 1.40
CA ALA A 202 23.97 -3.19 1.63
C ALA A 202 25.49 -3.35 1.68
N LEU A 203 25.99 -4.36 2.42
CA LEU A 203 27.41 -4.65 2.50
C LEU A 203 27.99 -5.01 1.12
N ALA A 204 27.34 -5.92 0.39
CA ALA A 204 27.79 -6.32 -0.94
C ALA A 204 27.83 -5.13 -1.90
N LEU A 205 26.77 -4.30 -1.91
CA LEU A 205 26.71 -3.10 -2.74
C LEU A 205 27.84 -2.12 -2.40
N LEU A 206 28.10 -1.86 -1.11
CA LEU A 206 29.15 -0.94 -0.67
C LEU A 206 30.56 -1.48 -1.00
N VAL A 207 30.79 -2.79 -0.82
CA VAL A 207 32.06 -3.45 -1.19
C VAL A 207 32.29 -3.37 -2.70
N CYS A 208 31.28 -3.70 -3.51
CA CYS A 208 31.37 -3.58 -4.97
C CYS A 208 31.57 -2.13 -5.40
N SER A 209 30.84 -1.18 -4.79
CA SER A 209 31.00 0.25 -5.08
C SER A 209 32.41 0.73 -4.76
N HIS A 210 32.97 0.31 -3.64
CA HIS A 210 34.36 0.61 -3.28
C HIS A 210 35.35 0.01 -4.27
N ALA A 211 35.18 -1.27 -4.63
CA ALA A 211 36.06 -1.95 -5.59
C ALA A 211 36.07 -1.27 -6.96
N ILE A 212 34.90 -0.82 -7.45
CA ILE A 212 34.76 -0.12 -8.73
C ILE A 212 35.36 1.29 -8.66
N PHE A 213 35.02 2.07 -7.64
CA PHE A 213 35.37 3.49 -7.59
C PHE A 213 36.78 3.77 -7.05
N SER A 214 37.37 2.87 -6.26
CA SER A 214 38.75 3.03 -5.78
C SER A 214 39.82 2.87 -6.87
N GLY A 215 39.46 2.34 -8.04
CA GLY A 215 40.39 2.10 -9.15
C GLY A 215 41.19 0.79 -9.06
N GLY A 216 40.68 -0.22 -8.36
CA GLY A 216 41.32 -1.53 -8.16
C GLY A 216 41.21 -2.53 -9.33
N PHE A 217 41.58 -3.78 -9.05
CA PHE A 217 41.86 -4.96 -9.91
C PHE A 217 40.90 -5.35 -11.07
N LEU A 218 39.79 -4.65 -11.32
CA LEU A 218 38.81 -4.99 -12.35
C LEU A 218 38.62 -3.83 -13.34
N PRO A 219 38.33 -4.11 -14.63
CA PRO A 219 37.84 -3.06 -15.52
C PRO A 219 36.60 -2.41 -14.88
N ALA A 220 36.71 -1.11 -14.64
CA ALA A 220 35.74 -0.35 -13.87
C ALA A 220 34.48 -0.09 -14.71
N TYR A 221 33.56 -1.06 -14.71
CA TYR A 221 32.23 -0.92 -15.31
C TYR A 221 31.24 -0.44 -14.24
N PRO A 222 31.02 0.88 -14.06
CA PRO A 222 30.20 1.41 -12.97
C PRO A 222 28.75 0.90 -13.00
N TYR A 223 28.24 0.57 -14.19
CA TYR A 223 26.91 0.01 -14.37
C TYR A 223 26.72 -1.42 -13.84
N SER A 224 27.79 -2.11 -13.43
CA SER A 224 27.72 -3.40 -12.74
C SER A 224 27.07 -3.31 -11.35
N LEU A 225 26.84 -2.10 -10.83
CA LEU A 225 26.06 -1.87 -9.61
C LEU A 225 24.53 -1.98 -9.83
N LEU A 226 24.05 -1.87 -11.08
CA LEU A 226 22.60 -1.88 -11.37
C LEU A 226 21.88 -3.14 -10.86
N PRO A 227 22.40 -4.37 -11.00
CA PRO A 227 21.74 -5.55 -10.44
C PRO A 227 21.45 -5.47 -8.94
N PHE A 228 22.34 -4.85 -8.15
CA PHE A 228 22.13 -4.64 -6.72
C PHE A 228 21.03 -3.61 -6.45
N ILE A 229 20.99 -2.53 -7.23
CA ILE A 229 19.94 -1.51 -7.13
C ILE A 229 18.59 -2.08 -7.55
N ILE A 230 18.56 -2.88 -8.61
CA ILE A 230 17.38 -3.61 -9.07
C ILE A 230 16.91 -4.57 -7.96
N TRP A 231 17.81 -5.39 -7.40
CA TRP A 231 17.47 -6.26 -6.27
C TRP A 231 16.86 -5.45 -5.12
N ALA A 232 17.52 -4.35 -4.71
CA ALA A 232 17.01 -3.49 -3.66
C ALA A 232 15.58 -2.99 -3.97
N ALA A 233 15.35 -2.54 -5.21
CA ALA A 233 14.08 -2.01 -5.68
C ALA A 233 12.94 -3.03 -5.70
N PHE A 234 13.24 -4.30 -5.99
CA PHE A 234 12.26 -5.40 -5.95
C PHE A 234 11.91 -5.83 -4.53
N ARG A 235 12.84 -5.71 -3.59
CA ARG A 235 12.76 -6.38 -2.28
C ARG A 235 12.41 -5.47 -1.11
N PHE A 236 12.82 -4.20 -1.19
CA PHE A 236 12.67 -3.21 -0.13
C PHE A 236 11.78 -2.04 -0.57
N ARG A 237 11.40 -1.17 0.37
CA ARG A 237 10.60 0.00 0.05
C ARG A 237 11.49 1.10 -0.53
N GLN A 238 10.85 2.14 -1.07
CA GLN A 238 11.55 3.28 -1.63
C GLN A 238 12.59 3.86 -0.68
N ARG A 239 12.28 3.96 0.62
CA ARG A 239 13.17 4.50 1.65
C ARG A 239 14.54 3.82 1.67
N GLU A 240 14.57 2.50 1.60
CA GLU A 240 15.84 1.77 1.60
C GLU A 240 16.57 1.95 0.27
N VAL A 241 15.84 1.89 -0.84
CA VAL A 241 16.39 2.06 -2.20
C VAL A 241 17.05 3.42 -2.37
N VAL A 242 16.38 4.50 -1.97
CA VAL A 242 16.95 5.86 -2.06
C VAL A 242 18.13 6.05 -1.11
N THR A 243 18.17 5.33 0.01
CA THR A 243 19.31 5.37 0.94
C THR A 243 20.53 4.69 0.34
N LEU A 244 20.36 3.50 -0.25
CA LEU A 244 21.43 2.78 -0.93
C LEU A 244 21.92 3.56 -2.16
N ASN A 245 21.00 4.12 -2.96
CA ASN A 245 21.36 4.99 -4.08
C ASN A 245 22.17 6.20 -3.60
N ALA A 246 21.74 6.90 -2.55
CA ALA A 246 22.46 8.05 -2.02
C ALA A 246 23.88 7.67 -1.53
N ALA A 247 24.05 6.50 -0.92
CA ALA A 247 25.37 6.00 -0.51
C ALA A 247 26.29 5.72 -1.72
N VAL A 248 25.78 5.03 -2.74
CA VAL A 248 26.51 4.79 -4.00
C VAL A 248 26.88 6.11 -4.68
N CYS A 249 25.94 7.06 -4.73
CA CYS A 249 26.16 8.39 -5.30
C CYS A 249 27.26 9.15 -4.54
N ALA A 250 27.23 9.12 -3.20
CA ALA A 250 28.23 9.77 -2.37
C ALA A 250 29.63 9.17 -2.59
N MET A 251 29.75 7.84 -2.69
CA MET A 251 31.01 7.16 -2.99
C MET A 251 31.53 7.52 -4.39
N ALA A 252 30.66 7.51 -5.40
CA ALA A 252 31.04 7.87 -6.77
C ALA A 252 31.59 9.30 -6.84
N VAL A 253 30.90 10.27 -6.22
CA VAL A 253 31.35 11.65 -6.13
C VAL A 253 32.68 11.75 -5.39
N TRP A 254 32.81 11.09 -4.23
CA TRP A 254 34.01 11.12 -3.40
C TRP A 254 35.27 10.65 -4.15
N PHE A 255 35.23 9.46 -4.75
CA PHE A 255 36.37 8.91 -5.46
C PHE A 255 36.72 9.69 -6.74
N THR A 256 35.71 10.23 -7.42
CA THR A 256 35.95 11.10 -8.59
C THR A 256 36.75 12.35 -8.20
N ILE A 257 36.44 12.94 -7.04
CA ILE A 257 37.18 14.11 -6.51
C ILE A 257 38.61 13.74 -6.09
N GLU A 258 38.83 12.53 -5.58
CA GLU A 258 40.17 12.00 -5.32
C GLU A 258 40.96 11.68 -6.61
N GLY A 259 40.37 11.87 -7.79
CA GLY A 259 40.99 11.52 -9.07
C GLY A 259 41.11 10.01 -9.27
N ARG A 260 40.19 9.24 -8.69
CA ARG A 260 40.15 7.77 -8.75
C ARG A 260 38.88 7.27 -9.43
N GLY A 261 38.95 6.03 -9.87
CA GLY A 261 37.80 5.31 -10.42
C GLY A 261 37.47 5.66 -11.87
N PRO A 262 36.34 5.14 -12.38
CA PRO A 262 36.01 5.19 -13.81
C PRO A 262 35.72 6.60 -14.33
N PHE A 263 35.34 7.53 -13.45
CA PHE A 263 34.96 8.89 -13.83
C PHE A 263 36.11 9.89 -13.67
N ALA A 264 37.29 9.46 -13.22
CA ALA A 264 38.47 10.31 -13.19
C ALA A 264 39.07 10.41 -14.61
N GLY A 265 38.39 11.17 -15.46
CA GLY A 265 38.74 11.36 -16.86
C GLY A 265 39.87 12.39 -17.08
N THR A 266 40.25 12.56 -18.34
CA THR A 266 41.34 13.49 -18.75
C THR A 266 40.97 14.96 -18.63
N THR A 267 39.67 15.28 -18.62
CA THR A 267 39.15 16.62 -18.41
C THR A 267 38.09 16.61 -17.31
N LEU A 268 38.01 17.71 -16.55
CA LEU A 268 36.97 17.90 -15.53
C LEU A 268 35.56 17.72 -16.12
N ASN A 269 35.35 18.22 -17.33
CA ASN A 269 34.06 18.25 -17.99
C ASN A 269 33.58 16.84 -18.39
N ALA A 270 34.48 16.02 -18.94
CA ALA A 270 34.19 14.63 -19.24
C ALA A 270 33.88 13.84 -17.95
N SER A 271 34.70 14.05 -16.92
CA SER A 271 34.52 13.43 -15.59
C SER A 271 33.16 13.74 -14.98
N LEU A 272 32.77 15.02 -15.00
CA LEU A 272 31.47 15.48 -14.51
C LEU A 272 30.31 14.86 -15.31
N LEU A 273 30.38 14.90 -16.64
CA LEU A 273 29.32 14.38 -17.50
C LEU A 273 29.11 12.88 -17.29
N GLU A 274 30.18 12.09 -17.26
CA GLU A 274 30.09 10.64 -17.03
C GLU A 274 29.54 10.29 -15.65
N LEU A 275 30.04 10.98 -14.62
CA LEU A 275 29.53 10.83 -13.25
C LEU A 275 28.04 11.17 -13.20
N LEU A 276 27.62 12.29 -13.76
CA LEU A 276 26.23 12.75 -13.74
C LEU A 276 25.26 11.82 -14.47
N VAL A 277 25.66 11.32 -15.63
CA VAL A 277 24.90 10.32 -16.39
C VAL A 277 24.74 9.04 -15.56
N PHE A 278 25.82 8.56 -14.95
CA PHE A 278 25.78 7.39 -14.07
C PHE A 278 24.83 7.59 -12.87
N LEU A 279 24.97 8.70 -12.14
CA LEU A 279 24.14 9.00 -10.97
C LEU A 279 22.65 9.06 -11.36
N SER A 280 22.35 9.72 -12.47
CA SER A 280 20.98 9.86 -12.97
C SER A 280 20.40 8.50 -13.35
N ILE A 281 21.15 7.64 -14.05
CA ILE A 281 20.71 6.29 -14.41
C ILE A 281 20.46 5.43 -13.18
N VAL A 282 21.39 5.40 -12.22
CA VAL A 282 21.26 4.58 -11.00
C VAL A 282 20.03 4.97 -10.20
N VAL A 283 19.85 6.27 -9.96
CA VAL A 283 18.78 6.78 -9.10
C VAL A 283 17.42 6.61 -9.77
N THR A 284 17.30 6.98 -11.05
CA THR A 284 16.05 6.84 -11.79
C THR A 284 15.67 5.38 -11.97
N THR A 285 16.62 4.48 -12.27
CA THR A 285 16.35 3.03 -12.37
C THR A 285 15.83 2.47 -11.05
N GLY A 286 16.51 2.76 -9.93
CA GLY A 286 16.07 2.28 -8.61
C GLY A 286 14.69 2.79 -8.23
N LEU A 287 14.42 4.09 -8.44
CA LEU A 287 13.10 4.69 -8.18
C LEU A 287 12.01 4.13 -9.10
N MET A 288 12.28 4.01 -10.40
CA MET A 288 11.32 3.56 -11.40
C MET A 288 10.91 2.11 -11.15
N ILE A 289 11.89 1.21 -10.94
CA ILE A 289 11.61 -0.19 -10.64
C ILE A 289 10.86 -0.30 -9.31
N ASN A 290 11.25 0.46 -8.29
CA ASN A 290 10.56 0.41 -7.00
C ASN A 290 9.10 0.87 -7.13
N ALA A 291 8.85 1.94 -7.90
CA ALA A 291 7.51 2.44 -8.15
C ALA A 291 6.66 1.42 -8.94
N VAL A 292 7.21 0.81 -9.99
CA VAL A 292 6.52 -0.23 -10.78
C VAL A 292 6.22 -1.48 -9.94
N VAL A 293 7.15 -1.90 -9.10
CA VAL A 293 6.94 -3.03 -8.17
C VAL A 293 5.87 -2.68 -7.14
N GLY A 294 5.88 -1.45 -6.62
CA GLY A 294 4.86 -0.93 -5.72
C GLY A 294 3.46 -0.92 -6.35
N GLU A 295 3.35 -0.40 -7.57
CA GLU A 295 2.12 -0.39 -8.36
C GLU A 295 1.58 -1.80 -8.58
N ARG A 296 2.44 -2.73 -9.03
CA ARG A 296 2.07 -4.14 -9.22
C ARG A 296 1.57 -4.79 -7.94
N LYS A 297 2.25 -4.54 -6.81
CA LYS A 297 1.86 -5.10 -5.52
C LYS A 297 0.48 -4.61 -5.09
N GLN A 298 0.22 -3.30 -5.23
CA GLN A 298 -1.09 -2.71 -4.92
C GLN A 298 -2.19 -3.29 -5.82
N ALA A 299 -1.93 -3.46 -7.12
CA ALA A 299 -2.87 -4.05 -8.06
C ALA A 299 -3.21 -5.51 -7.72
N LEU A 300 -2.21 -6.32 -7.34
CA LEU A 300 -2.42 -7.70 -6.92
C LEU A 300 -3.23 -7.80 -5.62
N GLU A 301 -2.96 -6.93 -4.65
CA GLU A 301 -3.74 -6.88 -3.41
C GLU A 301 -5.19 -6.43 -3.66
N ALA A 302 -5.41 -5.47 -4.56
CA ALA A 302 -6.74 -5.03 -4.97
C ALA A 302 -7.51 -6.15 -5.69
N LEU A 303 -6.84 -6.88 -6.60
CA LEU A 303 -7.42 -8.04 -7.27
C LEU A 303 -7.77 -9.15 -6.27
N GLY A 304 -6.89 -9.45 -5.33
CA GLY A 304 -7.13 -10.45 -4.29
C GLY A 304 -8.36 -10.13 -3.43
N ARG A 305 -8.52 -8.85 -3.05
CA ARG A 305 -9.72 -8.38 -2.33
C ARG A 305 -10.98 -8.51 -3.19
N ALA A 306 -10.96 -8.02 -4.42
CA ALA A 306 -12.10 -8.10 -5.33
C ALA A 306 -12.54 -9.55 -5.60
N LEU A 307 -11.58 -10.47 -5.78
CA LEU A 307 -11.88 -11.90 -5.91
C LEU A 307 -12.46 -12.51 -4.64
N GLY A 308 -11.99 -12.07 -3.46
CA GLY A 308 -12.55 -12.46 -2.17
C GLY A 308 -14.03 -12.05 -2.06
N ASP A 309 -14.33 -10.79 -2.32
CA ASP A 309 -15.68 -10.23 -2.24
C ASP A 309 -16.64 -10.92 -3.24
N LEU A 310 -16.20 -11.11 -4.48
CA LEU A 310 -16.98 -11.82 -5.50
C LEU A 310 -17.25 -13.28 -5.10
N ARG A 311 -16.26 -13.94 -4.48
CA ARG A 311 -16.42 -15.32 -4.02
C ARG A 311 -17.43 -15.41 -2.88
N GLU A 312 -17.39 -14.49 -1.91
CA GLU A 312 -18.37 -14.46 -0.83
C GLU A 312 -19.78 -14.21 -1.36
N GLN A 313 -19.95 -13.25 -2.28
CA GLN A 313 -21.23 -13.00 -2.93
C GLN A 313 -21.74 -14.20 -3.74
N ALA A 314 -20.85 -14.93 -4.41
CA ALA A 314 -21.21 -16.08 -5.24
C ALA A 314 -21.68 -17.31 -4.45
N ILE A 315 -21.30 -17.45 -3.17
CA ILE A 315 -21.63 -18.61 -2.33
C ILE A 315 -22.73 -18.32 -1.30
N ARG A 316 -23.13 -17.06 -1.13
CA ARG A 316 -24.17 -16.63 -0.18
C ARG A 316 -25.48 -16.35 -0.91
N ASP A 317 -26.59 -16.49 -0.21
CA ASP A 317 -27.91 -16.02 -0.65
C ASP A 317 -28.04 -14.52 -0.34
N PRO A 318 -28.41 -13.67 -1.32
CA PRO A 318 -28.42 -12.21 -1.15
C PRO A 318 -29.48 -11.69 -0.16
N LEU A 319 -30.55 -12.45 0.09
CA LEU A 319 -31.59 -12.05 1.04
C LEU A 319 -31.21 -12.42 2.48
N THR A 320 -30.77 -13.66 2.69
CA THR A 320 -30.62 -14.24 4.03
C THR A 320 -29.19 -14.26 4.55
N SER A 321 -28.18 -14.00 3.69
CA SER A 321 -26.76 -14.17 4.01
C SER A 321 -26.35 -15.58 4.47
N LEU A 322 -27.24 -16.58 4.35
CA LEU A 322 -26.90 -17.99 4.47
C LEU A 322 -26.12 -18.45 3.23
N TYR A 323 -25.55 -19.64 3.27
CA TYR A 323 -25.01 -20.22 2.03
C TYR A 323 -26.14 -20.47 1.02
N ASN A 324 -25.82 -20.42 -0.27
CA ASN A 324 -26.79 -20.72 -1.32
C ASN A 324 -26.75 -22.22 -1.70
N ARG A 325 -27.78 -22.68 -2.41
CA ARG A 325 -27.90 -24.06 -2.88
C ARG A 325 -26.67 -24.57 -3.63
N ARG A 326 -26.02 -23.71 -4.42
CA ARG A 326 -24.81 -24.07 -5.18
C ARG A 326 -23.67 -24.44 -4.24
N PHE A 327 -23.43 -23.64 -3.20
CA PHE A 327 -22.42 -23.95 -2.18
C PHE A 327 -22.69 -25.28 -1.48
N LEU A 328 -23.96 -25.55 -1.11
CA LEU A 328 -24.33 -26.82 -0.48
C LEU A 328 -24.03 -28.01 -1.40
N GLY A 329 -24.34 -27.90 -2.70
CA GLY A 329 -24.06 -28.92 -3.70
C GLY A 329 -22.58 -29.24 -3.85
N ASP A 330 -21.70 -28.25 -3.69
CA ASP A 330 -20.24 -28.45 -3.71
C ASP A 330 -19.69 -28.99 -2.38
N TYR A 331 -20.30 -28.59 -1.25
CA TYR A 331 -19.85 -28.91 0.10
C TYR A 331 -20.22 -30.34 0.53
N LEU A 332 -21.49 -30.71 0.43
CA LEU A 332 -22.02 -31.93 1.03
C LEU A 332 -21.36 -33.22 0.50
N PRO A 333 -21.11 -33.38 -0.82
CA PRO A 333 -20.40 -34.56 -1.34
C PRO A 333 -18.99 -34.70 -0.76
N ARG A 334 -18.27 -33.59 -0.59
CA ARG A 334 -16.90 -33.59 -0.05
C ARG A 334 -16.88 -33.97 1.42
N GLU A 335 -17.79 -33.41 2.20
CA GLU A 335 -17.89 -33.71 3.63
C GLU A 335 -18.34 -35.15 3.88
N LEU A 336 -19.20 -35.71 3.03
CA LEU A 336 -19.56 -37.14 3.09
C LEU A 336 -18.40 -38.07 2.77
N ILE A 337 -17.58 -37.76 1.76
CA ILE A 337 -16.36 -38.53 1.46
C ILE A 337 -15.43 -38.52 2.68
N ARG A 338 -15.25 -37.36 3.30
CA ARG A 338 -14.47 -37.20 4.52
C ARG A 338 -15.04 -38.03 5.67
N ALA A 339 -16.34 -37.92 5.93
CA ALA A 339 -17.01 -38.65 7.01
C ALA A 339 -16.91 -40.17 6.83
N LYS A 340 -17.07 -40.66 5.60
CA LYS A 340 -16.89 -42.07 5.25
C LYS A 340 -15.47 -42.57 5.52
N ARG A 341 -14.45 -41.77 5.21
CA ARG A 341 -13.04 -42.11 5.44
C ARG A 341 -12.68 -42.10 6.92
N GLU A 342 -13.21 -41.14 7.67
CA GLU A 342 -12.91 -40.92 9.09
C GLU A 342 -13.83 -41.74 10.02
N GLY A 343 -14.85 -42.42 9.47
CA GLY A 343 -15.84 -43.17 10.25
C GLY A 343 -16.75 -42.26 11.08
N THR A 344 -16.88 -40.99 10.72
CA THR A 344 -17.70 -40.00 11.45
C THR A 344 -19.12 -39.95 10.89
N ARG A 345 -20.04 -39.40 11.70
CA ARG A 345 -21.45 -39.25 11.37
C ARG A 345 -21.75 -37.85 10.86
N LEU A 346 -22.78 -37.72 10.03
CA LEU A 346 -23.24 -36.44 9.50
C LEU A 346 -24.77 -36.44 9.45
N ALA A 347 -25.40 -35.32 9.79
CA ALA A 347 -26.84 -35.15 9.67
C ALA A 347 -27.17 -34.07 8.63
N ALA A 348 -28.19 -34.34 7.81
CA ALA A 348 -28.81 -33.37 6.92
C ALA A 348 -30.22 -33.06 7.43
N ILE A 349 -30.56 -31.78 7.51
CA ILE A 349 -31.85 -31.30 7.98
C ILE A 349 -32.43 -30.42 6.88
N MET A 350 -33.65 -30.71 6.45
CA MET A 350 -34.43 -29.91 5.52
C MET A 350 -35.53 -29.19 6.30
N ILE A 351 -35.70 -27.90 6.06
CA ILE A 351 -36.65 -27.02 6.76
C ILE A 351 -37.47 -26.30 5.71
N ASP A 352 -38.78 -26.22 5.91
CA ASP A 352 -39.69 -25.45 5.07
C ASP A 352 -40.63 -24.62 5.94
N VAL A 353 -40.80 -23.35 5.55
CA VAL A 353 -41.67 -22.42 6.27
C VAL A 353 -43.13 -22.73 5.95
N ASP A 354 -43.89 -23.07 6.99
CA ASP A 354 -45.26 -23.50 6.81
C ASP A 354 -46.14 -22.34 6.31
N ARG A 355 -46.91 -22.60 5.25
CA ARG A 355 -47.89 -21.65 4.69
C ARG A 355 -47.24 -20.33 4.25
N PHE A 356 -45.97 -20.33 3.83
CA PHE A 356 -45.27 -19.12 3.40
C PHE A 356 -45.99 -18.34 2.29
N LYS A 357 -46.62 -19.05 1.34
CA LYS A 357 -47.47 -18.42 0.32
C LYS A 357 -48.61 -17.58 0.92
N GLN A 358 -49.26 -18.05 1.99
CA GLN A 358 -50.33 -17.30 2.67
C GLN A 358 -49.80 -16.02 3.32
N ILE A 359 -48.57 -16.04 3.84
CA ILE A 359 -47.89 -14.86 4.40
C ILE A 359 -47.69 -13.82 3.28
N ASN A 360 -47.15 -14.24 2.14
CA ASN A 360 -46.97 -13.36 0.98
C ASN A 360 -48.30 -12.81 0.45
N ASP A 361 -49.33 -13.66 0.34
CA ASP A 361 -50.64 -13.27 -0.18
C ASP A 361 -51.37 -12.29 0.75
N THR A 362 -51.12 -12.36 2.07
CA THR A 362 -51.81 -11.52 3.08
C THR A 362 -51.06 -10.22 3.37
N ALA A 363 -49.72 -10.29 3.52
CA ALA A 363 -48.89 -9.19 4.00
C ALA A 363 -47.91 -8.64 2.93
N GLY A 364 -47.89 -9.24 1.74
CA GLY A 364 -47.02 -8.87 0.64
C GLY A 364 -45.63 -9.53 0.68
N HIS A 365 -44.94 -9.55 -0.46
CA HIS A 365 -43.63 -10.18 -0.61
C HIS A 365 -42.56 -9.61 0.33
N SER A 366 -42.58 -8.30 0.59
CA SER A 366 -41.62 -7.67 1.51
C SER A 366 -41.77 -8.18 2.96
N ALA A 367 -42.98 -8.57 3.38
CA ALA A 367 -43.19 -9.20 4.68
C ALA A 367 -42.64 -10.64 4.70
N GLY A 368 -42.82 -11.39 3.60
CA GLY A 368 -42.19 -12.70 3.44
C GLY A 368 -40.66 -12.63 3.48
N ASP A 369 -40.06 -11.63 2.85
CA ASP A 369 -38.61 -11.40 2.89
C ASP A 369 -38.11 -11.17 4.32
N LEU A 370 -38.84 -10.39 5.13
CA LEU A 370 -38.54 -10.19 6.56
C LEU A 370 -38.60 -11.50 7.35
N VAL A 371 -39.62 -12.34 7.11
CA VAL A 371 -39.74 -13.65 7.74
C VAL A 371 -38.54 -14.54 7.40
N LEU A 372 -38.11 -14.57 6.13
CA LEU A 372 -36.96 -15.38 5.71
C LEU A 372 -35.65 -14.89 6.34
N MET A 373 -35.45 -13.58 6.48
CA MET A 373 -34.28 -13.01 7.16
C MET A 373 -34.26 -13.32 8.66
N GLU A 374 -35.42 -13.30 9.33
CA GLU A 374 -35.49 -13.64 10.74
C GLU A 374 -35.27 -15.14 10.97
N ILE A 375 -35.84 -16.01 10.12
CA ILE A 375 -35.57 -17.45 10.17
C ILE A 375 -34.07 -17.71 9.97
N ALA A 376 -33.44 -17.05 8.99
CA ALA A 376 -31.99 -17.16 8.80
C ALA A 376 -31.18 -16.73 10.04
N THR A 377 -31.65 -15.71 10.75
CA THR A 377 -31.07 -15.26 12.03
C THR A 377 -31.21 -16.33 13.12
N VAL A 378 -32.39 -16.94 13.23
CA VAL A 378 -32.64 -18.07 14.14
C VAL A 378 -31.71 -19.23 13.81
N LEU A 379 -31.61 -19.63 12.54
CA LEU A 379 -30.73 -20.72 12.10
C LEU A 379 -29.27 -20.44 12.47
N THR A 380 -28.79 -19.24 12.18
CA THR A 380 -27.39 -18.83 12.45
C THR A 380 -27.05 -18.91 13.95
N ARG A 381 -28.00 -18.60 14.85
CA ARG A 381 -27.80 -18.70 16.31
C ARG A 381 -27.75 -20.13 16.83
N HIS A 382 -28.35 -21.09 16.11
CA HIS A 382 -28.45 -22.49 16.54
C HIS A 382 -27.41 -23.40 15.89
N ILE A 383 -26.55 -22.87 15.01
CA ILE A 383 -25.45 -23.60 14.38
C ILE A 383 -24.09 -23.28 15.00
N ARG A 384 -23.17 -24.24 14.95
CA ARG A 384 -21.76 -24.07 15.34
C ARG A 384 -20.92 -23.68 14.12
N GLY A 385 -19.68 -23.24 14.34
CA GLY A 385 -18.76 -22.86 13.25
C GLY A 385 -18.45 -23.99 12.25
N SER A 386 -18.65 -25.26 12.63
CA SER A 386 -18.50 -26.43 11.74
C SER A 386 -19.75 -26.75 10.92
N ASP A 387 -20.89 -26.18 11.28
CA ASP A 387 -22.18 -26.51 10.69
C ASP A 387 -22.47 -25.56 9.52
N ILE A 388 -23.20 -26.05 8.51
CA ILE A 388 -23.58 -25.24 7.34
C ILE A 388 -25.08 -24.97 7.41
N ALA A 389 -25.47 -23.70 7.32
CA ALA A 389 -26.84 -23.28 7.06
C ALA A 389 -26.96 -22.70 5.65
N CYS A 390 -27.94 -23.17 4.90
CA CYS A 390 -28.14 -22.85 3.50
C CYS A 390 -29.59 -22.47 3.25
N ARG A 391 -29.84 -21.44 2.43
CA ARG A 391 -31.15 -21.26 1.77
C ARG A 391 -31.17 -22.12 0.52
N TYR A 392 -31.93 -23.21 0.57
CA TYR A 392 -31.96 -24.23 -0.47
C TYR A 392 -32.92 -23.86 -1.61
N GLY A 393 -34.03 -23.21 -1.28
CA GLY A 393 -35.08 -22.79 -2.20
C GLY A 393 -35.72 -21.46 -1.78
N GLY A 394 -36.89 -21.14 -2.34
CA GLY A 394 -37.60 -19.90 -2.03
C GLY A 394 -37.90 -19.74 -0.53
N GLU A 395 -38.54 -20.74 0.06
CA GLU A 395 -38.92 -20.84 1.48
C GLU A 395 -38.28 -22.03 2.19
N GLU A 396 -37.29 -22.66 1.55
CA GLU A 396 -36.64 -23.88 2.01
C GLU A 396 -35.22 -23.60 2.49
N PHE A 397 -34.87 -24.18 3.63
CA PHE A 397 -33.54 -24.14 4.22
C PHE A 397 -32.98 -25.53 4.42
N ALA A 398 -31.66 -25.65 4.37
CA ALA A 398 -30.94 -26.88 4.64
C ALA A 398 -29.85 -26.63 5.68
N LEU A 399 -29.70 -27.56 6.63
CA LEU A 399 -28.58 -27.57 7.58
C LEU A 399 -27.79 -28.86 7.45
N ILE A 400 -26.47 -28.75 7.40
CA ILE A 400 -25.55 -29.88 7.48
C ILE A 400 -24.78 -29.81 8.79
N LEU A 401 -24.88 -30.88 9.59
CA LEU A 401 -24.23 -30.99 10.90
C LEU A 401 -23.18 -32.10 10.88
N PRO A 402 -21.89 -31.77 10.70
CA PRO A 402 -20.81 -32.74 10.82
C PRO A 402 -20.67 -33.24 12.26
N ASN A 403 -20.28 -34.51 12.43
CA ASN A 403 -20.09 -35.16 13.72
C ASN A 403 -21.35 -35.14 14.63
N ALA A 404 -22.54 -35.05 14.04
CA ALA A 404 -23.79 -35.06 14.77
C ALA A 404 -24.13 -36.48 15.27
N THR A 405 -24.41 -36.61 16.56
CA THR A 405 -25.03 -37.82 17.11
C THR A 405 -26.51 -37.87 16.74
N PRO A 406 -27.13 -39.06 16.69
CA PRO A 406 -28.57 -39.24 16.50
C PRO A 406 -29.44 -38.27 17.30
N ASP A 407 -29.14 -38.12 18.60
CA ASP A 407 -29.92 -37.27 19.49
C ASP A 407 -29.63 -35.79 19.29
N SER A 408 -28.39 -35.42 18.94
CA SER A 408 -28.02 -34.01 18.75
C SER A 408 -28.70 -33.39 17.52
N ALA A 409 -28.83 -34.15 16.43
CA ALA A 409 -29.45 -33.66 15.19
C ALA A 409 -30.94 -33.40 15.44
N ARG A 410 -31.63 -34.36 16.04
CA ARG A 410 -33.04 -34.23 16.40
C ARG A 410 -33.28 -33.10 17.38
N ARG A 411 -32.50 -33.04 18.48
CA ARG A 411 -32.64 -32.00 19.50
C ARG A 411 -32.46 -30.61 18.90
N ARG A 412 -31.44 -30.41 18.07
CA ARG A 412 -31.21 -29.12 17.41
C ARG A 412 -32.35 -28.75 16.46
N SER A 413 -32.89 -29.71 15.71
CA SER A 413 -34.08 -29.48 14.90
C SER A 413 -35.30 -29.07 15.74
N GLU A 414 -35.49 -29.69 16.90
CA GLU A 414 -36.58 -29.34 17.83
C GLU A 414 -36.39 -27.95 18.45
N GLU A 415 -35.17 -27.60 18.84
CA GLU A 415 -34.81 -26.25 19.31
C GLU A 415 -35.09 -25.20 18.24
N ILE A 416 -34.70 -25.44 16.98
CA ILE A 416 -34.97 -24.54 15.86
C ILE A 416 -36.48 -24.41 15.60
N CYS A 417 -37.22 -25.51 15.55
CA CYS A 417 -38.67 -25.52 15.37
C CYS A 417 -39.36 -24.69 16.47
N SER A 418 -38.97 -24.91 17.73
CA SER A 418 -39.48 -24.15 18.88
C SER A 418 -39.10 -22.68 18.81
N ALA A 419 -37.88 -22.34 18.40
CA ALA A 419 -37.40 -20.95 18.31
C ALA A 419 -38.11 -20.17 17.20
N ILE A 420 -38.44 -20.81 16.08
CA ILE A 420 -39.25 -20.19 15.02
C ILE A 420 -40.66 -19.91 15.54
N ARG A 421 -41.30 -20.90 16.19
CA ARG A 421 -42.66 -20.78 16.75
C ARG A 421 -42.78 -19.70 17.82
N GLN A 422 -41.77 -19.59 18.68
CA GLN A 422 -41.71 -18.61 19.76
C GLN A 422 -41.14 -17.26 19.31
N GLY A 423 -40.85 -17.09 18.01
CA GLY A 423 -40.07 -15.97 17.50
C GLY A 423 -40.64 -14.60 17.84
N ASN A 424 -39.89 -13.57 17.46
CA ASN A 424 -40.27 -12.17 17.69
C ASN A 424 -41.57 -11.79 16.96
N ASP A 425 -41.96 -10.51 17.06
CA ASP A 425 -43.19 -9.99 16.42
C ASP A 425 -43.27 -10.28 14.90
N ILE A 426 -42.12 -10.42 14.22
CA ILE A 426 -42.05 -10.75 12.78
C ILE A 426 -42.43 -12.21 12.52
N LEU A 427 -42.06 -13.11 13.43
CA LEU A 427 -42.36 -14.55 13.33
C LEU A 427 -43.67 -14.95 14.04
N HIS A 428 -44.46 -13.99 14.51
CA HIS A 428 -45.68 -14.30 15.24
C HIS A 428 -46.65 -15.15 14.39
N GLY A 429 -46.93 -16.38 14.85
CA GLY A 429 -47.79 -17.33 14.14
C GLY A 429 -47.11 -18.06 12.97
N VAL A 430 -45.80 -17.86 12.76
CA VAL A 430 -45.00 -18.59 11.76
C VAL A 430 -44.52 -19.91 12.37
N THR A 431 -44.71 -21.01 11.65
CA THR A 431 -44.18 -22.33 12.03
C THR A 431 -43.33 -22.90 10.90
N ALA A 432 -42.54 -23.92 11.20
CA ALA A 432 -41.75 -24.61 10.19
C ALA A 432 -41.86 -26.13 10.37
N SER A 433 -41.92 -26.83 9.24
CA SER A 433 -41.81 -28.28 9.17
C SER A 433 -40.34 -28.65 8.95
N ILE A 434 -39.86 -29.70 9.63
CA ILE A 434 -38.45 -30.09 9.60
C ILE A 434 -38.29 -31.60 9.37
N GLY A 435 -37.49 -31.98 8.38
CA GLY A 435 -37.09 -33.35 8.09
C GLY A 435 -35.61 -33.58 8.39
N VAL A 436 -35.28 -34.70 9.05
CA VAL A 436 -33.91 -35.04 9.46
C VAL A 436 -33.48 -36.39 8.88
N ALA A 437 -32.33 -36.43 8.23
CA ALA A 437 -31.66 -37.66 7.82
C ALA A 437 -30.21 -37.73 8.31
N ARG A 438 -29.67 -38.96 8.39
CA ARG A 438 -28.39 -39.25 9.02
C ARG A 438 -27.55 -40.15 8.13
N PHE A 439 -26.27 -39.85 8.03
CA PHE A 439 -25.25 -40.70 7.45
C PHE A 439 -24.44 -41.37 8.59
N PRO A 440 -24.16 -42.68 8.50
CA PRO A 440 -24.47 -43.60 7.38
C PRO A 440 -25.86 -44.27 7.47
N ASP A 441 -26.64 -43.99 8.50
CA ASP A 441 -27.84 -44.77 8.86
C ASP A 441 -28.93 -44.78 7.75
N HIS A 442 -29.10 -43.69 7.02
CA HIS A 442 -30.21 -43.51 6.07
C HIS A 442 -29.76 -43.34 4.61
N ALA A 443 -28.46 -43.21 4.34
CA ALA A 443 -27.95 -42.83 3.02
C ALA A 443 -26.50 -43.25 2.80
N LYS A 444 -26.10 -43.37 1.52
CA LYS A 444 -24.74 -43.77 1.11
C LYS A 444 -23.96 -42.65 0.42
N ASP A 445 -24.66 -41.63 -0.08
CA ASP A 445 -24.13 -40.48 -0.81
C ASP A 445 -24.94 -39.21 -0.50
N ALA A 446 -24.52 -38.07 -1.07
CA ALA A 446 -25.11 -36.76 -0.78
C ALA A 446 -26.57 -36.65 -1.24
N ASP A 447 -26.85 -37.16 -2.45
CA ASP A 447 -28.17 -37.05 -3.06
C ASP A 447 -29.18 -37.91 -2.29
N SER A 448 -28.83 -39.16 -1.95
CA SER A 448 -29.68 -40.02 -1.13
C SER A 448 -29.92 -39.46 0.28
N LEU A 449 -28.92 -38.78 0.86
CA LEU A 449 -29.07 -38.16 2.18
C LEU A 449 -30.03 -36.96 2.16
N LEU A 450 -29.90 -36.07 1.19
CA LEU A 450 -30.82 -34.94 1.02
C LEU A 450 -32.22 -35.44 0.69
N HIS A 451 -32.35 -36.44 -0.18
CA HIS A 451 -33.64 -37.05 -0.53
C HIS A 451 -34.33 -37.69 0.69
N ALA A 452 -33.57 -38.36 1.57
CA ALA A 452 -34.13 -38.90 2.81
C ALA A 452 -34.60 -37.79 3.77
N ALA A 453 -33.86 -36.67 3.88
CA ALA A 453 -34.26 -35.53 4.69
C ALA A 453 -35.51 -34.85 4.13
N ASP A 454 -35.60 -34.71 2.80
CA ASP A 454 -36.75 -34.16 2.10
C ASP A 454 -38.02 -35.02 2.26
N HIS A 455 -37.88 -36.34 2.17
CA HIS A 455 -39.00 -37.25 2.45
C HIS A 455 -39.50 -37.12 3.89
N ALA A 456 -38.60 -37.03 4.87
CA ALA A 456 -38.99 -36.80 6.26
C ALA A 456 -39.68 -35.44 6.45
N LEU A 457 -39.25 -34.41 5.72
CA LEU A 457 -39.90 -33.09 5.71
C LEU A 457 -41.31 -33.18 5.13
N TYR A 458 -41.49 -33.92 4.03
CA TYR A 458 -42.79 -34.20 3.45
C TYR A 458 -43.74 -34.91 4.44
N ASP A 459 -43.23 -35.90 5.18
CA ASP A 459 -43.98 -36.57 6.25
C ASP A 459 -44.36 -35.61 7.38
N ALA A 460 -43.48 -34.66 7.75
CA ALA A 460 -43.78 -33.61 8.72
C ALA A 460 -44.92 -32.70 8.24
N LYS A 461 -44.92 -32.31 6.96
CA LYS A 461 -46.00 -31.49 6.37
C LYS A 461 -47.33 -32.24 6.36
N ARG A 462 -47.33 -33.54 6.00
CA ARG A 462 -48.54 -34.38 6.00
C ARG A 462 -49.07 -34.67 7.40
N GLY A 463 -48.18 -34.81 8.37
CA GLY A 463 -48.53 -35.10 9.76
C GLY A 463 -49.05 -33.90 10.56
N GLY A 464 -49.40 -32.78 9.92
CA GLY A 464 -49.97 -31.60 10.59
C GLY A 464 -49.10 -30.35 10.64
N ARG A 465 -47.89 -30.38 10.06
CA ARG A 465 -46.89 -29.28 10.09
C ARG A 465 -46.37 -28.97 11.52
N ASP A 466 -45.55 -27.93 11.66
CA ASP A 466 -45.02 -27.46 12.96
C ASP A 466 -44.37 -28.57 13.81
N GLN A 467 -43.60 -29.43 13.15
CA GLN A 467 -42.99 -30.60 13.78
C GLN A 467 -41.70 -31.04 13.10
N VAL A 468 -40.91 -31.80 13.86
CA VAL A 468 -39.70 -32.46 13.39
C VAL A 468 -40.00 -33.93 13.12
N ARG A 469 -39.62 -34.44 11.94
CA ARG A 469 -39.64 -35.86 11.61
C ARG A 469 -38.24 -36.32 11.23
N VAL A 470 -37.85 -37.47 11.77
CA VAL A 470 -36.62 -38.15 11.39
C VAL A 470 -36.97 -39.24 10.39
N PHE A 471 -36.22 -39.33 9.30
CA PHE A 471 -36.43 -40.37 8.29
C PHE A 471 -36.39 -41.76 8.95
N PRO A 472 -37.36 -42.65 8.68
CA PRO A 472 -37.40 -43.96 9.30
C PRO A 472 -36.20 -44.78 8.82
N GLY A 473 -35.35 -45.19 9.76
CA GLY A 473 -34.29 -46.16 9.47
C GLY A 473 -34.92 -47.51 9.19
N GLY A 474 -34.56 -48.14 8.07
CA GLY A 474 -34.92 -49.53 7.84
C GLY A 474 -34.36 -50.39 8.98
N ALA A 475 -35.25 -51.11 9.67
CA ALA A 475 -34.84 -52.21 10.53
C ALA A 475 -33.89 -53.13 9.75
N GLN A 476 -32.85 -53.63 10.41
CA GLN A 476 -32.02 -54.72 9.90
C GLN A 476 -32.91 -55.74 9.17
N LEU A 477 -32.62 -56.01 7.90
CA LEU A 477 -33.06 -57.24 7.27
C LEU A 477 -32.41 -58.36 8.09
N SER A 478 -33.16 -58.89 9.05
CA SER A 478 -32.88 -60.13 9.74
C SER A 478 -32.97 -61.25 8.69
N SER A 479 -31.83 -61.63 8.12
CA SER A 479 -31.68 -62.90 7.44
C SER A 479 -31.55 -63.99 8.50
N ASN A 480 -32.67 -64.63 8.82
CA ASN A 480 -32.72 -66.05 9.16
C ASN A 480 -33.66 -66.72 8.17
#